data_AF-A0ABD7CB79-F1
#
_entry.id   AF-A0ABD7CB79-F1
#
_cell.length_a   1.000
_cell.length_b   1.000
_cell.length_c   1.000
_cell.angle_alpha   90.00
_cell.angle_beta   90.00
_cell.angle_gamma   90.00
#
_symmetry.space_group_name_H-M   'P 1'
#
loop_
_entity.id
_entity.type
_entity.pdbx_description
1 polymer ?
#
loop_
_entity_poly.entity_id
_entity_poly.type
_entity_poly.pdbx_seq_one_letter_code
_entity_poly.pdbx_strand_id
1 'polypeptide(L)'
;MSREVDAATGATASRDTYEWTSNSTPFGTGMASSWTLNYYWPQDATRQKAVPEAEVVVVMGFRFDAKEIGQEPKDPGHTWIHLYRSEDPNKQFSVYSTSLTGNMDWNRLRNGNLGGRAFLSLDTLLAYGTGLEKLVWHIRGAPNALGVTESYAKGVLPIATMRSKLAKIPKLRAELDRKAGKFRSECKLPIEVSE
;
A
#
# COMPACT_ATOMS: atom_id res chain seq x y z
N MET A 1 6.93 15.50 -11.98
CA MET A 1 6.23 14.21 -11.85
C MET A 1 7.16 13.13 -12.36
N SER A 2 7.87 12.46 -11.46
CA SER A 2 8.69 11.31 -11.82
C SER A 2 7.76 10.11 -11.94
N ARG A 3 7.70 9.49 -13.12
CA ARG A 3 7.03 8.19 -13.29
C ARG A 3 7.86 7.16 -12.54
N GLU A 4 7.40 6.71 -11.38
CA GLU A 4 7.91 5.47 -10.78
C GLU A 4 7.38 4.32 -11.65
N VAL A 5 8.21 3.86 -12.59
CA VAL A 5 7.95 2.72 -13.45
C VAL A 5 8.47 1.49 -12.73
N ASP A 6 7.58 0.54 -12.40
CA ASP A 6 8.01 -0.78 -11.94
C ASP A 6 8.74 -1.49 -13.10
N ALA A 7 9.95 -1.96 -12.82
CA ALA A 7 10.78 -2.69 -13.77
C ALA A 7 10.13 -4.01 -14.23
N ALA A 8 9.17 -4.55 -13.47
CA ALA A 8 8.48 -5.79 -13.79
C ALA A 8 7.41 -5.64 -14.89
N THR A 9 6.79 -4.48 -15.04
CA THR A 9 5.62 -4.29 -15.93
C THR A 9 5.89 -3.39 -17.14
N GLY A 10 7.01 -2.65 -17.15
CA GLY A 10 7.27 -1.63 -18.16
C GLY A 10 6.24 -0.50 -18.14
N ALA A 11 6.51 0.57 -18.89
CA ALA A 11 5.58 1.70 -18.99
C ALA A 11 4.38 1.31 -19.88
N THR A 12 3.28 0.86 -19.29
CA THR A 12 2.04 0.60 -20.03
C THR A 12 1.30 1.91 -20.32
N ALA A 13 0.82 2.10 -21.55
CA ALA A 13 -0.01 3.23 -21.90
C ALA A 13 -1.33 3.17 -21.11
N SER A 14 -1.50 4.14 -20.20
CA SER A 14 -2.65 4.21 -19.30
C SER A 14 -3.63 5.30 -19.73
N ARG A 15 -4.93 5.08 -19.49
CA ARG A 15 -5.96 6.12 -19.60
C ARG A 15 -6.09 6.90 -18.30
N ASP A 16 -6.08 6.18 -17.17
CA ASP A 16 -6.34 6.70 -15.84
C ASP A 16 -5.45 5.98 -14.80
N THR A 17 -5.23 6.60 -13.65
CA THR A 17 -4.59 5.93 -12.51
C THR A 17 -5.61 5.78 -11.39
N TYR A 18 -5.75 4.56 -10.87
CA TYR A 18 -6.55 4.28 -9.69
C TYR A 18 -5.65 4.18 -8.48
N GLU A 19 -5.97 4.98 -7.46
CA GLU A 19 -5.33 4.95 -6.16
C GLU A 19 -6.38 4.69 -5.08
N TRP A 20 -6.15 3.69 -4.24
CA TRP A 20 -6.89 3.53 -2.98
C TRP A 20 -5.94 3.52 -1.81
N THR A 21 -6.00 4.56 -1.00
CA THR A 21 -5.24 4.67 0.24
C THR A 21 -6.12 4.34 1.43
N SER A 22 -5.63 3.46 2.31
CA SER A 22 -6.29 3.12 3.57
C SER A 22 -6.21 4.27 4.56
N ASN A 23 -7.11 4.25 5.55
CA ASN A 23 -6.90 5.08 6.73
C ASN A 23 -5.60 4.67 7.42
N SER A 24 -4.93 5.65 8.02
CA SER A 24 -3.78 5.41 8.88
C SER A 24 -4.20 4.61 10.12
N THR A 25 -3.48 3.52 10.39
CA THR A 25 -3.68 2.64 11.54
C THR A 25 -2.51 2.82 12.51
N PRO A 26 -2.76 3.32 13.74
CA PRO A 26 -1.74 3.42 14.76
C PRO A 26 -1.21 2.04 15.17
N PHE A 27 0.10 1.95 15.40
CA PHE A 27 0.73 0.74 15.96
C PHE A 27 1.69 1.04 17.12
N GLY A 28 1.79 2.31 17.51
CA GLY A 28 2.58 2.79 18.64
C GLY A 28 2.39 4.29 18.81
N THR A 29 2.89 4.86 19.90
CA THR A 29 2.86 6.32 20.13
C THR A 29 3.61 7.05 19.03
N GLY A 30 2.95 7.96 18.31
CA GLY A 30 3.54 8.65 17.17
C GLY A 30 3.82 7.78 15.96
N MET A 31 3.31 6.54 15.92
CA MET A 31 3.60 5.59 14.85
C MET A 31 2.33 5.11 14.17
N ALA A 32 2.26 5.27 12.86
CA ALA A 32 1.11 4.88 12.06
C ALA A 32 1.53 4.23 10.75
N SER A 33 0.71 3.27 10.31
CA SER A 33 0.87 2.58 9.03
C SER A 33 -0.34 2.79 8.14
N SER A 34 -0.14 2.81 6.83
CA SER A 34 -1.20 2.79 5.83
C SER A 34 -0.79 1.87 4.68
N TRP A 35 -1.74 1.53 3.83
CA TRP A 35 -1.45 0.86 2.58
C TRP A 35 -2.20 1.54 1.43
N THR A 36 -1.58 1.52 0.26
CA THR A 36 -2.13 2.09 -0.96
C THR A 36 -2.10 1.04 -2.06
N LEU A 37 -3.20 0.91 -2.79
CA LEU A 37 -3.28 0.16 -4.05
C LEU A 37 -3.12 1.14 -5.21
N ASN A 38 -2.11 0.89 -6.05
CA ASN A 38 -1.86 1.65 -7.26
C ASN A 38 -2.06 0.76 -8.48
N TYR A 39 -2.90 1.22 -9.41
CA TYR A 39 -3.17 0.51 -10.66
C TYR A 39 -3.32 1.49 -11.83
N TYR A 40 -2.66 1.19 -12.94
CA TYR A 40 -2.80 1.93 -14.19
C TYR A 40 -3.88 1.29 -15.06
N TRP A 41 -4.94 2.03 -15.34
CA TRP A 41 -6.05 1.52 -16.13
C TRP A 41 -5.69 1.44 -17.61
N PRO A 42 -5.74 0.25 -18.23
CA PRO A 42 -5.28 0.07 -19.60
C PRO A 42 -6.19 0.81 -20.58
N GLN A 43 -5.62 1.30 -21.68
CA GLN A 43 -6.43 1.89 -22.77
C GLN A 43 -7.20 0.83 -23.58
N ASP A 44 -6.71 -0.41 -23.63
CA ASP A 44 -7.32 -1.52 -24.36
C ASP A 44 -8.62 -2.02 -23.70
N ALA A 45 -9.74 -1.91 -24.43
CA ALA A 45 -11.08 -2.30 -23.98
C ALA A 45 -11.20 -3.80 -23.61
N THR A 46 -10.38 -4.68 -24.18
CA THR A 46 -10.42 -6.11 -23.84
C THR A 46 -9.81 -6.38 -22.46
N ARG A 47 -8.77 -5.61 -22.09
CA ARG A 47 -8.09 -5.66 -20.79
C ARG A 47 -8.83 -4.89 -19.68
N GLN A 48 -9.84 -4.11 -20.04
CA GLN A 48 -10.68 -3.36 -19.08
C GLN A 48 -11.74 -4.22 -18.37
N LYS A 49 -11.90 -5.49 -18.75
CA LYS A 49 -12.93 -6.38 -18.19
C LYS A 49 -12.63 -6.81 -16.75
N ALA A 50 -11.36 -6.88 -16.38
CA ALA A 50 -10.89 -7.26 -15.05
C ALA A 50 -9.57 -6.55 -14.75
N VAL A 51 -9.24 -6.41 -13.46
CA VAL A 51 -7.94 -5.88 -13.03
C VAL A 51 -7.00 -7.05 -12.76
N PRO A 52 -5.91 -7.22 -13.52
CA PRO A 52 -4.92 -8.24 -13.24
C PRO A 52 -4.19 -7.91 -11.94
N GLU A 53 -4.25 -8.79 -10.92
CA GLU A 53 -3.63 -8.57 -9.62
C GLU A 53 -2.11 -8.34 -9.73
N ALA A 54 -1.47 -8.93 -10.74
CA ALA A 54 -0.04 -8.78 -11.03
C ALA A 54 0.37 -7.37 -11.51
N GLU A 55 -0.59 -6.57 -11.99
CA GLU A 55 -0.36 -5.19 -12.42
C GLU A 55 -0.65 -4.17 -11.31
N VAL A 56 -1.00 -4.65 -10.10
CA VAL A 56 -1.32 -3.81 -8.95
C VAL A 56 -0.15 -3.78 -7.97
N VAL A 57 0.34 -2.57 -7.72
CA VAL A 57 1.37 -2.31 -6.73
C VAL A 57 0.71 -1.96 -5.40
N VAL A 58 1.08 -2.69 -4.35
CA VAL A 58 0.75 -2.38 -2.96
C VAL A 58 1.91 -1.59 -2.37
N VAL A 59 1.64 -0.37 -1.93
CA VAL A 59 2.60 0.46 -1.20
C VAL A 59 2.20 0.47 0.27
N MET A 60 3.02 -0.10 1.13
CA MET A 60 2.88 0.06 2.58
C MET A 60 3.61 1.33 3.00
N GLY A 61 2.90 2.26 3.63
CA GLY A 61 3.45 3.49 4.19
C GLY A 61 3.57 3.40 5.70
N PHE A 62 4.65 3.94 6.24
CA PHE A 62 4.92 4.03 7.66
C PHE A 62 5.34 5.46 8.01
N ARG A 63 4.79 5.98 9.11
CA ARG A 63 5.10 7.31 9.61
C ARG A 63 5.47 7.22 11.08
N PHE A 64 6.57 7.88 11.43
CA PHE A 64 7.09 7.99 12.78
C PHE A 64 7.23 9.49 13.10
N ASP A 65 6.39 9.97 14.01
CA ASP A 65 6.32 11.37 14.42
C ASP A 65 7.25 11.64 15.61
N ALA A 66 8.30 12.42 15.38
CA ALA A 66 9.33 12.68 16.38
C ALA A 66 8.78 13.37 17.63
N LYS A 67 7.79 14.25 17.45
CA LYS A 67 7.22 15.03 18.55
C LYS A 67 6.36 14.14 19.44
N GLU A 68 5.53 13.30 18.85
CA GLU A 68 4.69 12.36 19.62
C GLU A 68 5.52 11.25 20.27
N ILE A 69 6.58 10.78 19.59
CA ILE A 69 7.54 9.81 20.16
C ILE A 69 8.37 10.43 21.30
N GLY A 70 8.55 11.75 21.31
CA GLY A 70 9.33 12.49 22.30
C GLY A 70 10.84 12.51 22.04
N GLN A 71 11.28 11.91 20.93
CA GLN A 71 12.68 11.92 20.49
C GLN A 71 12.75 11.77 18.96
N GLU A 72 13.83 12.26 18.36
CA GLU A 72 14.05 12.11 16.92
C GLU A 72 14.31 10.63 16.56
N PRO A 73 13.57 10.05 15.59
CA PRO A 73 13.82 8.70 15.13
C PRO A 73 15.22 8.57 14.53
N LYS A 74 15.95 7.56 14.98
CA LYS A 74 17.24 7.16 14.39
C LYS A 74 17.02 6.66 12.96
N ASP A 75 18.06 6.81 12.13
CA ASP A 75 18.07 6.18 10.82
C ASP A 75 18.06 4.64 11.00
N PRO A 76 17.04 3.94 10.47
CA PRO A 76 16.93 2.50 10.61
C PRO A 76 17.96 1.72 9.79
N GLY A 77 18.67 2.36 8.84
CA GLY A 77 19.65 1.68 7.99
C GLY A 77 19.02 0.60 7.11
N HIS A 78 19.73 -0.52 6.90
CA HIS A 78 19.23 -1.64 6.09
C HIS A 78 18.18 -2.44 6.86
N THR A 79 16.92 -2.24 6.48
CA THR A 79 15.78 -2.96 7.03
C THR A 79 14.88 -3.51 5.93
N TRP A 80 14.14 -4.55 6.29
CA TRP A 80 13.20 -5.25 5.43
C TRP A 80 11.83 -5.33 6.08
N ILE A 81 10.80 -5.34 5.24
CA ILE A 81 9.46 -5.76 5.64
C ILE A 81 9.38 -7.27 5.52
N HIS A 82 8.94 -7.94 6.58
CA HIS A 82 8.64 -9.36 6.62
C HIS A 82 7.16 -9.56 6.82
N LEU A 83 6.53 -10.33 5.94
CA LEU A 83 5.12 -10.69 5.99
C LEU A 83 4.99 -12.16 6.34
N TYR A 84 4.32 -12.43 7.44
CA TYR A 84 4.07 -13.76 7.95
C TYR A 84 2.63 -14.17 7.70
N ARG A 85 2.44 -15.44 7.36
CA ARG A 85 1.13 -16.09 7.30
C ARG A 85 0.56 -16.27 8.71
N SER A 86 0.02 -15.20 9.27
CA SER A 86 -0.62 -15.13 10.58
C SER A 86 -1.62 -14.00 10.59
N GLU A 87 -2.65 -14.13 11.42
CA GLU A 87 -3.63 -13.07 11.69
C GLU A 87 -3.42 -12.42 13.07
N ASP A 88 -2.60 -13.04 13.92
CA ASP A 88 -2.26 -12.55 15.25
C ASP A 88 -0.97 -11.72 15.23
N PRO A 89 -1.03 -10.38 15.42
CA PRO A 89 0.14 -9.51 15.46
C PRO A 89 1.03 -9.73 16.69
N ASN A 90 0.56 -10.47 17.69
CA ASN A 90 1.33 -10.80 18.88
C ASN A 90 2.04 -12.13 18.80
N LYS A 91 1.78 -12.92 17.75
CA LYS A 91 2.51 -14.14 17.47
C LYS A 91 4.00 -13.85 17.34
N GLN A 92 4.81 -14.62 18.06
CA GLN A 92 6.26 -14.55 17.96
C GLN A 92 6.73 -15.35 16.74
N PHE A 93 7.60 -14.73 15.93
CA PHE A 93 8.22 -15.37 14.77
C PHE A 93 9.71 -15.52 15.00
N SER A 94 10.19 -16.75 14.96
CA SER A 94 11.60 -17.10 15.04
C SER A 94 12.34 -16.80 13.73
N VAL A 95 13.67 -16.87 13.77
CA VAL A 95 14.55 -16.79 12.59
C VAL A 95 14.24 -17.83 11.51
N TYR A 96 13.60 -18.95 11.87
CA TYR A 96 13.22 -20.01 10.95
C TYR A 96 11.81 -19.84 10.37
N SER A 97 11.10 -18.77 10.75
CA SER A 97 9.75 -18.52 10.27
C SER A 97 9.81 -18.06 8.82
N THR A 98 9.11 -18.77 7.93
CA THR A 98 8.96 -18.34 6.53
C THR A 98 8.20 -17.02 6.46
N SER A 99 8.75 -16.07 5.72
CA SER A 99 8.14 -14.76 5.45
C SER A 99 8.29 -14.38 4.00
N LEU A 100 7.29 -13.70 3.44
CA LEU A 100 7.49 -12.91 2.23
C LEU A 100 8.23 -11.62 2.61
N THR A 101 9.31 -11.30 1.92
CA THR A 101 10.18 -10.17 2.27
C THR A 101 10.19 -9.10 1.20
N GLY A 102 10.25 -7.83 1.62
CA GLY A 102 10.46 -6.68 0.74
C GLY A 102 11.47 -5.71 1.34
N ASN A 103 12.10 -4.90 0.48
CA ASN A 103 13.00 -3.85 0.94
C ASN A 103 12.20 -2.68 1.51
N MET A 104 12.75 -2.03 2.55
CA MET A 104 12.23 -0.76 3.05
C MET A 104 12.99 0.40 2.41
N ASP A 105 12.24 1.37 1.90
CA ASP A 105 12.73 2.68 1.48
C ASP A 105 12.43 3.71 2.57
N TRP A 106 13.46 4.43 3.02
CA TRP A 106 13.37 5.36 4.14
C TRP A 106 13.64 6.78 3.69
N ASN A 107 12.86 7.72 4.22
CA ASN A 107 13.03 9.13 3.96
C ASN A 107 12.85 9.95 5.24
N ARG A 108 13.81 10.84 5.51
CA ARG A 108 13.70 11.82 6.59
C ARG A 108 12.92 13.02 6.07
N LEU A 109 11.84 13.35 6.77
CA LEU A 109 11.01 14.50 6.46
C LEU A 109 11.63 15.76 7.08
N ARG A 110 11.38 16.91 6.45
CA ARG A 110 11.94 18.20 6.89
C ARG A 110 11.59 18.59 8.32
N ASN A 111 10.51 18.03 8.87
CA ASN A 111 10.05 18.28 10.24
C ASN A 111 10.66 17.32 11.27
N GLY A 112 11.69 16.55 10.91
CA GLY A 112 12.35 15.57 11.78
C GLY A 112 11.63 14.22 11.88
N ASN A 113 10.45 14.09 11.25
CA ASN A 113 9.75 12.81 11.19
C ASN A 113 10.45 11.84 10.23
N LEU A 114 10.25 10.55 10.46
CA LEU A 114 10.74 9.49 9.58
C LEU A 114 9.57 8.86 8.83
N GLY A 115 9.72 8.73 7.52
CA GLY A 115 8.82 8.01 6.64
C GLY A 115 9.48 6.72 6.15
N GLY A 116 8.73 5.62 6.14
CA GLY A 116 9.14 4.36 5.54
C GLY A 116 8.14 3.90 4.49
N ARG A 117 8.62 3.26 3.42
CA ARG A 117 7.78 2.67 2.37
C ARG A 117 8.26 1.27 2.03
N ALA A 118 7.34 0.38 1.75
CA ALA A 118 7.64 -0.90 1.11
C ALA A 118 6.71 -1.10 -0.08
N PHE A 119 7.28 -1.56 -1.19
CA PHE A 119 6.56 -1.83 -2.43
C PHE A 119 6.45 -3.34 -2.62
N LEU A 120 5.23 -3.82 -2.86
CA LEU A 120 4.90 -5.24 -2.95
C LEU A 120 3.94 -5.45 -4.12
N SER A 121 4.11 -6.54 -4.87
CA SER A 121 3.09 -6.95 -5.84
C SER A 121 1.89 -7.53 -5.11
N LEU A 122 0.67 -7.13 -5.51
CA LEU A 122 -0.53 -7.70 -4.91
C LEU A 122 -0.68 -9.18 -5.23
N ASP A 123 -0.36 -9.61 -6.45
CA ASP A 123 -0.38 -11.03 -6.83
C ASP A 123 0.47 -11.88 -5.89
N THR A 124 1.70 -11.45 -5.62
CA THR A 124 2.59 -12.13 -4.66
C THR A 124 1.99 -12.17 -3.25
N LEU A 125 1.37 -11.07 -2.80
CA LEU A 125 0.73 -11.01 -1.48
C LEU A 125 -0.46 -11.95 -1.36
N LEU A 126 -1.29 -12.01 -2.39
CA LEU A 126 -2.49 -12.83 -2.42
C LEU A 126 -2.15 -14.31 -2.56
N ALA A 127 -1.17 -14.65 -3.42
CA ALA A 127 -0.63 -16.00 -3.52
C ALA A 127 -0.04 -16.45 -2.18
N TYR A 128 0.86 -15.63 -1.61
CA TYR A 128 1.50 -15.93 -0.32
C TYR A 128 0.51 -15.97 0.84
N GLY A 129 -0.57 -15.19 0.80
CA GLY A 129 -1.60 -15.12 1.84
C GLY A 129 -2.82 -15.97 1.59
N THR A 130 -2.81 -16.85 0.59
CA THR A 130 -3.97 -17.68 0.21
C THR A 130 -4.62 -18.34 1.43
N GLY A 131 -5.94 -18.14 1.60
CA GLY A 131 -6.72 -18.68 2.72
C GLY A 131 -6.66 -17.88 4.02
N LEU A 132 -6.06 -16.68 4.01
CA LEU A 132 -6.04 -15.76 5.15
C LEU A 132 -6.71 -14.44 4.78
N GLU A 133 -7.34 -13.80 5.78
CA GLU A 133 -7.90 -12.46 5.61
C GLU A 133 -6.80 -11.39 5.75
N LYS A 134 -5.76 -11.72 6.53
CA LYS A 134 -4.71 -10.80 6.94
C LYS A 134 -3.34 -11.48 6.95
N LEU A 135 -2.30 -10.66 6.79
CA LEU A 135 -0.91 -11.04 7.05
C LEU A 135 -0.36 -10.19 8.19
N VAL A 136 0.52 -10.76 9.00
CA VAL A 136 1.26 -9.99 10.01
C VAL A 136 2.53 -9.48 9.39
N TRP A 137 2.78 -8.19 9.49
CA TRP A 137 4.00 -7.57 9.00
C TRP A 137 4.92 -7.18 10.15
N HIS A 138 6.22 -7.32 9.94
CA HIS A 138 7.28 -6.88 10.85
C HIS A 138 8.32 -6.08 10.06
N ILE A 139 8.77 -4.95 10.60
CA ILE A 139 9.98 -4.28 10.12
C ILE A 139 11.16 -4.85 10.89
N ARG A 140 12.11 -5.46 10.19
CA ARG A 140 13.29 -6.09 10.80
C ARG A 140 14.59 -5.51 10.23
N GLY A 141 15.59 -5.38 11.10
CA GLY A 141 16.95 -5.04 10.71
C GLY A 141 17.77 -6.26 10.32
N ALA A 142 19.02 -5.99 9.93
CA ALA A 142 19.99 -7.05 9.67
C ALA A 142 20.21 -7.93 10.91
N PRO A 143 20.50 -9.23 10.73
CA PRO A 143 20.86 -10.10 11.85
C PRO A 143 22.07 -9.54 12.59
N ASN A 144 22.06 -9.61 13.92
CA ASN A 144 23.24 -9.29 14.72
C ASN A 144 24.33 -10.37 14.59
N ALA A 145 25.46 -10.21 15.29
CA ALA A 145 26.58 -11.16 15.26
C ALA A 145 26.22 -12.60 15.70
N LEU A 146 25.07 -12.77 16.37
CA LEU A 146 24.54 -14.06 16.80
C LEU A 146 23.41 -14.58 15.88
N GLY A 147 23.16 -13.91 14.75
CA GLY A 147 22.12 -14.27 13.78
C GLY A 147 20.70 -13.88 14.21
N VAL A 148 20.52 -13.11 15.28
CA VAL A 148 19.20 -12.69 15.76
C VAL A 148 18.73 -11.46 14.99
N THR A 149 17.52 -11.52 14.43
CA THR A 149 16.85 -10.37 13.82
C THR A 149 15.79 -9.83 14.76
N GLU A 150 15.99 -8.61 15.26
CA GLU A 150 15.00 -7.92 16.07
C GLU A 150 13.92 -7.28 15.20
N SER A 151 12.69 -7.28 15.72
CA SER A 151 11.55 -6.60 15.11
C SER A 151 11.45 -5.19 15.68
N TYR A 152 11.62 -4.17 14.85
CA TYR A 152 11.50 -2.77 15.27
C TYR A 152 10.04 -2.32 15.41
N ALA A 153 9.18 -2.81 14.53
CA ALA A 153 7.76 -2.54 14.55
C ALA A 153 7.00 -3.73 13.95
N LYS A 154 5.73 -3.85 14.29
CA LYS A 154 4.85 -4.92 13.78
C LYS A 154 3.42 -4.45 13.68
N GLY A 155 2.64 -5.12 12.84
CA GLY A 155 1.21 -4.87 12.70
C GLY A 155 0.58 -5.84 11.72
N VAL A 156 -0.55 -5.44 11.15
CA VAL A 156 -1.37 -6.31 10.29
C VAL A 156 -1.67 -5.65 8.94
N LEU A 157 -1.62 -6.43 7.87
CA LEU A 157 -1.96 -6.06 6.51
C LEU A 157 -3.23 -6.81 6.07
N PRO A 158 -4.36 -6.11 5.81
CA PRO A 158 -5.63 -6.75 5.47
C PRO A 158 -5.72 -7.08 3.97
N ILE A 159 -5.19 -8.25 3.58
CA ILE A 159 -5.10 -8.66 2.17
C ILE A 159 -6.46 -8.95 1.50
N ALA A 160 -7.44 -9.48 2.24
CA ALA A 160 -8.77 -9.75 1.67
C ALA A 160 -9.54 -8.46 1.36
N THR A 161 -9.32 -7.41 2.17
CA THR A 161 -9.85 -6.07 1.89
C THR A 161 -9.30 -5.54 0.58
N MET A 162 -8.00 -5.73 0.30
CA MET A 162 -7.38 -5.28 -0.94
C MET A 162 -8.01 -5.94 -2.17
N ARG A 163 -8.16 -7.27 -2.14
CA ARG A 163 -8.85 -8.02 -3.20
C ARG A 163 -10.28 -7.50 -3.43
N SER A 164 -11.02 -7.24 -2.35
CA SER A 164 -12.39 -6.72 -2.42
C SER A 164 -12.46 -5.30 -3.03
N LYS A 165 -11.41 -4.49 -2.88
CA LYS A 165 -11.34 -3.16 -3.51
C LYS A 165 -11.09 -3.29 -5.01
N LEU A 166 -10.17 -4.15 -5.44
CA LEU A 166 -9.89 -4.35 -6.87
C LEU A 166 -11.11 -4.80 -7.67
N ALA A 167 -11.90 -5.73 -7.11
CA ALA A 167 -13.13 -6.21 -7.75
C ALA A 167 -14.14 -5.08 -8.05
N LYS A 168 -14.03 -3.93 -7.37
CA LYS A 168 -14.92 -2.78 -7.57
C LYS A 168 -14.46 -1.83 -8.68
N ILE A 169 -13.19 -1.87 -9.11
CA ILE A 169 -12.64 -0.90 -10.08
C ILE A 169 -13.43 -0.89 -11.39
N PRO A 170 -13.71 -2.03 -12.06
CA PRO A 170 -14.44 -2.01 -13.33
C PRO A 170 -15.83 -1.37 -13.21
N LYS A 171 -16.55 -1.67 -12.12
CA LYS A 171 -17.87 -1.10 -11.86
C LYS A 171 -17.80 0.42 -11.63
N LEU A 172 -16.85 0.87 -10.81
CA LEU A 172 -16.66 2.30 -10.56
C LEU A 172 -16.29 3.06 -11.83
N ARG A 173 -15.50 2.45 -12.74
CA ARG A 173 -15.20 3.06 -14.02
C ARG A 173 -16.45 3.20 -14.89
N ALA A 174 -17.24 2.13 -15.01
CA ALA A 174 -18.48 2.19 -15.77
C ALA A 174 -19.44 3.27 -15.22
N GLU A 175 -19.53 3.42 -13.90
CA GLU A 175 -20.30 4.48 -13.26
C GLU A 175 -19.76 5.88 -13.57
N LEU A 176 -18.44 6.06 -13.56
CA LEU A 176 -17.77 7.31 -13.92
C LEU A 176 -18.00 7.69 -15.39
N ASP A 177 -17.81 6.75 -16.32
CA ASP A 177 -18.05 6.99 -17.75
C ASP A 177 -19.53 7.35 -18.00
N ARG A 178 -20.47 6.67 -17.31
CA ARG A 178 -21.91 7.01 -17.38
C ARG A 178 -22.20 8.43 -16.88
N LYS A 179 -21.62 8.83 -15.74
CA LYS A 179 -21.80 10.18 -15.18
C LYS A 179 -21.18 11.25 -16.08
N ALA A 180 -19.98 11.00 -16.61
CA ALA A 180 -19.32 11.92 -17.54
C ALA A 180 -20.15 12.13 -18.82
N GLY A 181 -20.70 11.06 -19.39
CA GLY A 181 -21.57 11.14 -20.57
C GLY A 181 -22.90 11.87 -20.33
N LYS A 182 -23.35 11.93 -19.08
CA LYS A 182 -24.60 12.60 -18.67
C LYS A 182 -24.39 13.91 -17.92
N PHE A 183 -23.16 14.41 -17.89
CA PHE A 183 -22.79 15.58 -17.08
C PHE A 183 -23.71 16.78 -17.33
N ARG A 184 -24.00 17.10 -18.61
CA ARG A 184 -24.88 18.23 -18.98
C ARG A 184 -26.34 18.06 -18.55
N SER A 185 -26.82 16.84 -18.39
CA SER A 185 -28.21 16.55 -17.97
C SER A 185 -28.36 16.37 -16.47
N GLU A 186 -27.29 15.94 -15.77
CA GLU A 186 -27.33 15.61 -14.33
C GLU A 186 -26.71 16.71 -13.44
N CYS A 187 -25.78 17.52 -13.96
CA CYS A 187 -25.25 18.68 -13.25
C CYS A 187 -25.89 19.97 -13.80
N LYS A 188 -26.91 20.48 -13.10
CA LYS A 188 -27.39 21.86 -13.33
C LYS A 188 -26.39 22.81 -12.67
N LEU A 189 -25.74 23.68 -13.47
CA LEU A 189 -25.05 24.84 -12.93
C LEU A 189 -26.07 25.67 -12.13
N PRO A 190 -25.70 26.23 -10.95
CA PRO A 190 -26.56 27.21 -10.31
C PRO A 190 -26.82 28.32 -11.34
N ILE A 191 -28.09 28.65 -11.54
CA ILE A 191 -28.44 29.80 -12.35
C ILE A 191 -27.88 31.01 -11.61
N GLU A 192 -26.78 31.58 -12.09
CA GLU A 192 -26.35 32.91 -11.67
C GLU A 192 -27.43 33.89 -12.11
N VAL A 193 -28.18 34.41 -11.14
CA VAL A 193 -29.04 35.56 -11.35
C VAL A 193 -28.13 36.77 -11.25
N SER A 194 -27.70 37.29 -12.39
CA SER A 194 -27.09 38.61 -12.46
C SER A 194 -28.20 39.66 -12.40
N GLU A 195 -28.07 40.61 -11.47
CA GLU A 195 -28.86 41.86 -11.43
C GLU A 195 -28.48 42.81 -12.57
#